data_AF-A0A6I4R535-F1
#
_entry.id   AF-A0A6I4R535-F1
#
_cell.length_a   1.000
_cell.length_b   1.000
_cell.length_c   1.000
_cell.angle_alpha   90.00
_cell.angle_beta   90.00
_cell.angle_gamma   90.00
#
_symmetry.space_group_name_H-M   'P 1'
#
loop_
_entity.id
_entity.type
_entity.pdbx_description
1 polymer ?
#
loop_
_entity_poly.entity_id
_entity_poly.type
_entity_poly.pdbx_seq_one_letter_code
_entity_poly.pdbx_strand_id
1 'polypeptide(L)'
;MDPRSEVLLRQAELFQGPLLLAGLPADDLLGRLPNARGWSWHAGEQALLQARFAGRCQFGTAVPERAFDSAVLFLPKSRELTDYLLQALAARLGGRELLLVGEKRGGIERAAKQLAAYGHARKLDSARHCQLWQVSVSRAPASPDLEGLARHYQLQLHDGPLQVVSLPGVFSHGRLDRGTALLLDQLDGMPAGHLLDFGCGAGVLGATLKRRYPHSRVSLLDVDAFAVASSRLTLAANGLEAEVIAGDGIDAAPSGLAAILSNPPFHQGVHTSYQATEQLLRQAAQHLQPGGELRLVANSFLKYPPLIEQHLGSCQTLKDAEGFRIYRAIRR
;
A
#
# COMPACT_ATOMS: atom_id res chain seq x y z
N MET A 1 0.63 7.22 20.79
CA MET A 1 -0.03 5.91 20.60
C MET A 1 -1.26 6.16 19.75
N ASP A 2 -1.57 5.27 18.82
CA ASP A 2 -2.72 5.43 17.93
C ASP A 2 -4.04 5.33 18.72
N PRO A 3 -5.07 6.15 18.42
CA PRO A 3 -6.36 6.10 19.10
C PRO A 3 -7.03 4.71 19.09
N ARG A 4 -6.83 3.93 18.02
CA ARG A 4 -7.35 2.55 17.90
C ARG A 4 -6.64 1.61 18.86
N SER A 5 -5.32 1.73 18.99
CA SER A 5 -4.54 0.99 19.99
C SER A 5 -4.98 1.32 21.42
N GLU A 6 -5.25 2.60 21.72
CA GLU A 6 -5.76 3.01 23.03
C GLU A 6 -7.14 2.43 23.35
N VAL A 7 -8.02 2.25 22.35
CA VAL A 7 -9.30 1.55 22.53
C VAL A 7 -9.09 0.09 22.90
N LEU A 8 -8.14 -0.60 22.26
CA LEU A 8 -7.84 -1.99 22.62
C LEU A 8 -7.29 -2.12 24.04
N LEU A 9 -6.42 -1.21 24.48
CA LEU A 9 -5.84 -1.26 25.82
C LEU A 9 -6.86 -1.05 26.95
N ARG A 10 -8.01 -0.45 26.66
CA ARG A 10 -9.14 -0.35 27.60
C ARG A 10 -9.87 -1.69 27.81
N GLN A 11 -9.53 -2.70 27.00
CA GLN A 11 -10.12 -4.04 27.00
C GLN A 11 -9.02 -5.12 27.08
N ALA A 12 -7.89 -4.79 27.72
CA ALA A 12 -6.69 -5.63 27.74
C ALA A 12 -6.95 -7.01 28.37
N GLU A 13 -7.94 -7.12 29.26
CA GLU A 13 -8.42 -8.36 29.85
C GLU A 13 -8.98 -9.36 28.83
N LEU A 14 -9.38 -8.91 27.64
CA LEU A 14 -9.81 -9.80 26.55
C LEU A 14 -8.64 -10.45 25.79
N PHE A 15 -7.42 -9.94 25.99
CA PHE A 15 -6.23 -10.26 25.19
C PHE A 15 -5.17 -11.05 25.97
N GLN A 16 -5.61 -11.95 26.84
CA GLN A 16 -4.72 -12.77 27.68
C GLN A 16 -4.11 -13.96 26.94
N GLY A 17 -4.76 -14.47 25.89
CA GLY A 17 -4.25 -15.57 25.08
C GLY A 17 -3.39 -15.14 23.87
N PRO A 18 -2.88 -16.09 23.09
CA PRO A 18 -2.27 -15.84 21.78
C PRO A 18 -3.16 -14.96 20.88
N LEU A 19 -2.68 -13.76 20.56
CA LEU A 19 -3.44 -12.76 19.81
C LEU A 19 -2.71 -12.40 18.50
N LEU A 20 -3.45 -12.32 17.40
CA LEU A 20 -2.98 -11.71 16.16
C LEU A 20 -3.54 -10.29 16.00
N LEU A 21 -2.66 -9.31 15.83
CA LEU A 21 -3.00 -7.93 15.51
C LEU A 21 -2.72 -7.69 14.02
N ALA A 22 -3.76 -7.66 13.20
CA ALA A 22 -3.65 -7.48 11.75
C ALA A 22 -3.80 -6.00 11.37
N GLY A 23 -2.85 -5.43 10.63
CA GLY A 23 -2.85 -4.03 10.19
C GLY A 23 -2.53 -3.02 11.29
N LEU A 24 -1.87 -3.47 12.36
CA LEU A 24 -1.54 -2.65 13.52
C LEU A 24 -0.61 -1.47 13.18
N PRO A 25 -0.75 -0.31 13.85
CA PRO A 25 0.22 0.78 13.76
C PRO A 25 1.51 0.44 14.52
N ALA A 26 2.63 1.04 14.13
CA ALA A 26 3.95 0.88 14.75
C ALA A 26 4.12 1.67 16.05
N ASP A 27 3.11 1.64 16.91
CA ASP A 27 3.19 2.19 18.26
C ASP A 27 3.63 1.12 19.29
N ASP A 28 3.41 1.35 20.58
CA ASP A 28 3.85 0.46 21.65
C ASP A 28 2.86 -0.67 21.98
N LEU A 29 1.83 -0.90 21.15
CA LEU A 29 0.79 -1.89 21.44
C LEU A 29 1.32 -3.31 21.67
N LEU A 30 2.32 -3.75 20.90
CA LEU A 30 2.97 -5.06 21.12
C LEU A 30 3.72 -5.14 22.46
N GLY A 31 4.26 -4.03 22.96
CA GLY A 31 4.89 -3.96 24.29
C GLY A 31 3.87 -4.10 25.42
N ARG A 32 2.65 -3.58 25.21
CA ARG A 32 1.55 -3.61 26.18
C ARG A 32 0.75 -4.91 26.15
N LEU A 33 0.76 -5.63 25.03
CA LEU A 33 0.12 -6.94 24.84
C LEU A 33 1.19 -8.00 24.55
N PRO A 34 1.82 -8.61 25.58
CA PRO A 34 2.97 -9.49 25.40
C PRO A 34 2.67 -10.78 24.60
N ASN A 35 1.42 -11.26 24.67
CA ASN A 35 0.97 -12.45 23.94
C ASN A 35 0.54 -12.15 22.50
N ALA A 36 0.57 -10.87 22.09
CA ALA A 36 0.22 -10.45 20.75
C ALA A 36 1.39 -10.60 19.76
N ARG A 37 1.04 -10.86 18.51
CA ARG A 37 1.93 -10.77 17.35
C ARG A 37 1.27 -9.92 16.27
N GLY A 38 2.07 -9.15 15.57
CA GLY A 38 1.65 -8.32 14.45
C GLY A 38 1.65 -9.08 13.13
N TRP A 39 0.70 -8.73 12.28
CA TRP A 39 0.72 -8.98 10.86
C TRP A 39 0.48 -7.64 10.16
N SER A 40 1.43 -7.21 9.34
CA SER A 40 1.34 -5.95 8.60
C SER A 40 1.53 -6.21 7.12
N TRP A 41 0.80 -5.48 6.28
CA TRP A 41 1.03 -5.38 4.85
C TRP A 41 1.64 -4.03 4.46
N HIS A 42 2.07 -3.22 5.43
CA HIS A 42 2.78 -1.96 5.22
C HIS A 42 4.25 -2.10 5.64
N ALA A 43 5.18 -1.95 4.70
CA ALA A 43 6.60 -2.22 4.91
C ALA A 43 7.21 -1.30 5.99
N GLY A 44 6.87 -0.01 5.99
CA GLY A 44 7.32 0.95 7.01
C GLY A 44 6.90 0.60 8.43
N GLU A 45 5.59 0.44 8.66
CA GLU A 45 5.04 -0.02 9.93
C GLU A 45 5.68 -1.34 10.39
N GLN A 46 5.87 -2.30 9.47
CA GLN A 46 6.50 -3.57 9.81
C GLN A 46 7.97 -3.40 10.20
N ALA A 47 8.75 -2.60 9.47
CA ALA A 47 10.16 -2.35 9.78
C ALA A 47 10.34 -1.68 11.14
N LEU A 48 9.51 -0.67 11.46
CA LEU A 48 9.50 -0.01 12.77
C LEU A 48 9.13 -1.00 13.90
N LEU A 49 8.12 -1.84 13.69
CA LEU A 49 7.75 -2.89 14.64
C LEU A 49 8.85 -3.93 14.80
N GLN A 50 9.52 -4.34 13.72
CA GLN A 50 10.60 -5.31 13.76
C GLN A 50 11.83 -4.76 14.51
N ALA A 51 12.15 -3.47 14.34
CA ALA A 51 13.23 -2.82 15.06
C ALA A 51 12.97 -2.75 16.58
N ARG A 52 11.71 -2.55 16.99
CA ARG A 52 11.31 -2.44 18.40
C ARG A 52 10.97 -3.78 19.06
N PHE A 53 10.41 -4.72 18.28
CA PHE A 53 9.84 -5.98 18.74
C PHE A 53 10.24 -7.13 17.81
N ALA A 54 11.54 -7.40 17.72
CA ALA A 54 12.12 -8.35 16.79
C ALA A 54 11.39 -9.71 16.77
N GLY A 55 10.98 -10.15 15.57
CA GLY A 55 10.31 -11.45 15.35
C GLY A 55 8.86 -11.50 15.85
N ARG A 56 8.28 -10.36 16.22
CA ARG A 56 6.87 -10.27 16.64
C ARG A 56 5.94 -9.67 15.59
N CYS A 57 6.43 -9.23 14.43
CA CYS A 57 5.60 -8.73 13.33
C CYS A 57 6.02 -9.32 11.97
N GLN A 58 5.08 -9.97 11.28
CA GLN A 58 5.28 -10.53 9.95
C GLN A 58 4.77 -9.58 8.85
N PHE A 59 5.55 -9.39 7.80
CA PHE A 59 5.14 -8.68 6.58
C PHE A 59 4.54 -9.64 5.55
N GLY A 60 3.44 -9.27 4.89
CA GLY A 60 2.93 -9.98 3.72
C GLY A 60 1.42 -9.92 3.55
N THR A 61 0.93 -10.58 2.49
CA THR A 61 -0.50 -10.63 2.12
C THR A 61 -1.27 -11.79 2.73
N ALA A 62 -0.57 -12.80 3.26
CA ALA A 62 -1.16 -13.99 3.87
C ALA A 62 -1.16 -13.91 5.39
N VAL A 63 -2.20 -14.50 6.00
CA VAL A 63 -2.28 -14.65 7.47
C VAL A 63 -1.10 -15.51 7.94
N PRO A 64 -0.38 -15.12 9.00
CA PRO A 64 0.70 -15.93 9.57
C PRO A 64 0.26 -17.35 9.92
N GLU A 65 1.11 -18.34 9.62
CA GLU A 65 0.81 -19.77 9.82
C GLU A 65 0.66 -20.15 11.30
N ARG A 66 1.27 -19.37 12.20
CA ARG A 66 1.21 -19.60 13.64
C ARG A 66 -0.24 -19.56 14.15
N ALA A 67 -0.55 -20.44 15.10
CA ALA A 67 -1.85 -20.45 15.76
C ALA A 67 -2.05 -19.21 16.66
N PHE A 68 -3.29 -18.77 16.75
CA PHE A 68 -3.76 -17.70 17.64
C PHE A 68 -5.20 -18.00 18.08
N ASP A 69 -5.57 -17.55 19.27
CA ASP A 69 -6.88 -17.80 19.87
C ASP A 69 -7.89 -16.68 19.58
N SER A 70 -7.38 -15.49 19.25
CA SER A 70 -8.18 -14.37 18.78
C SER A 70 -7.39 -13.53 17.80
N ALA A 71 -8.10 -12.72 17.01
CA ALA A 71 -7.48 -11.70 16.17
C ALA A 71 -8.21 -10.37 16.25
N VAL A 72 -7.46 -9.28 16.12
CA VAL A 72 -7.99 -7.93 15.94
C VAL A 72 -7.55 -7.43 14.56
N LEU A 73 -8.53 -7.10 13.71
CA LEU A 73 -8.28 -6.38 12.47
C LEU A 73 -8.36 -4.88 12.73
N PHE A 74 -7.28 -4.16 12.43
CA PHE A 74 -7.31 -2.71 12.26
C PHE A 74 -7.88 -2.41 10.89
N LEU A 75 -9.03 -1.74 10.85
CA LEU A 75 -9.78 -1.49 9.64
C LEU A 75 -8.93 -0.79 8.58
N PRO A 76 -8.67 -1.41 7.41
CA PRO A 76 -8.08 -0.72 6.28
C PRO A 76 -9.09 0.20 5.60
N LYS A 77 -8.62 1.09 4.72
CA LYS A 77 -9.47 2.02 3.99
C LYS A 77 -10.30 1.36 2.88
N SER A 78 -9.81 0.27 2.29
CA SER A 78 -10.51 -0.44 1.21
C SER A 78 -11.53 -1.43 1.77
N ARG A 79 -12.73 -1.40 1.20
CA ARG A 79 -13.80 -2.34 1.52
C ARG A 79 -13.45 -3.76 1.07
N GLU A 80 -12.96 -3.91 -0.16
CA GLU A 80 -12.58 -5.19 -0.76
C GLU A 80 -11.45 -5.85 0.03
N LEU A 81 -10.45 -5.06 0.44
CA LEU A 81 -9.39 -5.55 1.32
C LEU A 81 -9.95 -5.95 2.70
N THR A 82 -10.90 -5.18 3.24
CA THR A 82 -11.58 -5.54 4.49
C THR A 82 -12.31 -6.88 4.35
N ASP A 83 -13.00 -7.12 3.24
CA ASP A 83 -13.68 -8.40 2.96
C ASP A 83 -12.68 -9.57 2.94
N TYR A 84 -11.58 -9.43 2.20
CA TYR A 84 -10.51 -10.44 2.15
C TYR A 84 -9.91 -10.73 3.54
N LEU A 85 -9.49 -9.69 4.26
CA LEU A 85 -8.82 -9.84 5.55
C LEU A 85 -9.75 -10.45 6.61
N LEU A 86 -11.01 -10.02 6.65
CA LEU A 86 -11.99 -10.61 7.56
C LEU A 86 -12.24 -12.08 7.23
N GLN A 87 -12.37 -12.44 5.95
CA GLN A 87 -12.56 -13.82 5.54
C GLN A 87 -11.35 -14.69 5.89
N ALA A 88 -10.13 -14.20 5.63
CA ALA A 88 -8.89 -14.91 5.91
C ALA A 88 -8.68 -15.13 7.42
N LEU A 89 -8.99 -14.13 8.25
CA LEU A 89 -8.95 -14.27 9.70
C LEU A 89 -10.06 -15.19 10.23
N ALA A 90 -11.30 -15.05 9.75
CA ALA A 90 -12.43 -15.87 10.18
C ALA A 90 -12.23 -17.36 9.84
N ALA A 91 -11.63 -17.68 8.69
CA ALA A 91 -11.28 -19.06 8.30
C ALA A 91 -10.35 -19.74 9.33
N ARG A 92 -9.55 -18.94 10.06
CA ARG A 92 -8.61 -19.40 11.08
C ARG A 92 -9.19 -19.42 12.49
N LEU A 93 -10.42 -18.92 12.68
CA LEU A 93 -10.98 -18.62 14.00
C LEU A 93 -12.33 -19.31 14.28
N GLY A 94 -12.67 -20.42 13.62
CA GLY A 94 -13.89 -21.18 13.94
C GLY A 94 -14.04 -21.44 15.45
N GLY A 95 -15.17 -21.01 16.02
CA GLY A 95 -15.47 -21.10 17.46
C GLY A 95 -14.74 -20.10 18.36
N ARG A 96 -13.95 -19.19 17.79
CA ARG A 96 -13.09 -18.22 18.48
C ARG A 96 -13.45 -16.78 18.14
N GLU A 97 -12.78 -15.83 18.78
CA GLU A 97 -13.11 -14.41 18.73
C GLU A 97 -12.36 -13.67 17.62
N LEU A 98 -13.11 -12.96 16.77
CA LEU A 98 -12.60 -12.00 15.80
C LEU A 98 -13.10 -10.60 16.14
N LEU A 99 -12.17 -9.67 16.25
CA LEU A 99 -12.44 -8.28 16.58
C LEU A 99 -12.06 -7.36 15.42
N LEU A 100 -12.73 -6.21 15.36
CA LEU A 100 -12.50 -5.17 14.38
C LEU A 100 -12.43 -3.81 15.09
N VAL A 101 -11.32 -3.10 14.90
CA VAL A 101 -11.11 -1.76 15.46
C VAL A 101 -10.91 -0.74 14.34
N GLY A 102 -11.54 0.43 14.46
CA GLY A 102 -11.39 1.49 13.47
C GLY A 102 -12.06 2.80 13.86
N GLU A 103 -11.75 3.84 13.11
CA GLU A 103 -12.32 5.17 13.30
C GLU A 103 -13.76 5.26 12.79
N LYS A 104 -14.59 6.07 13.45
CA LYS A 104 -15.96 6.38 13.02
C LYS A 104 -15.99 6.96 11.60
N ARG A 105 -15.11 7.93 11.33
CA ARG A 105 -14.94 8.53 9.99
C ARG A 105 -14.22 7.61 9.00
N GLY A 106 -13.56 6.56 9.50
CA GLY A 106 -12.92 5.51 8.70
C GLY A 106 -13.89 4.41 8.22
N GLY A 107 -15.19 4.54 8.50
CA GLY A 107 -16.19 3.59 7.99
C GLY A 107 -16.40 2.34 8.83
N ILE A 108 -15.95 2.33 10.10
CA ILE A 108 -16.05 1.19 11.01
C ILE A 108 -17.47 0.63 11.17
N GLU A 109 -18.50 1.49 11.14
CA GLU A 109 -19.89 1.04 11.26
C GLU A 109 -20.37 0.27 10.02
N ARG A 110 -19.84 0.60 8.85
CA ARG A 110 -20.09 -0.18 7.63
C ARG A 110 -19.31 -1.49 7.67
N ALA A 111 -18.05 -1.45 8.12
CA ALA A 111 -17.22 -2.64 8.24
C ALA A 111 -17.74 -3.64 9.31
N ALA A 112 -18.39 -3.15 10.37
CA ALA A 112 -19.09 -4.01 11.33
C ALA A 112 -20.20 -4.88 10.68
N LYS A 113 -20.80 -4.41 9.58
CA LYS A 113 -21.75 -5.22 8.80
C LYS A 113 -21.05 -6.35 8.02
N GLN A 114 -19.82 -6.12 7.56
CA GLN A 114 -18.98 -7.17 6.95
C GLN A 114 -18.59 -8.21 8.01
N LEU A 115 -18.24 -7.77 9.23
CA LEU A 115 -17.95 -8.67 10.36
C LEU A 115 -19.16 -9.55 10.75
N ALA A 116 -20.39 -9.03 10.64
CA ALA A 116 -21.61 -9.77 10.95
C ALA A 116 -21.89 -10.98 10.03
N ALA A 117 -21.15 -11.13 8.92
CA ALA A 117 -21.20 -12.33 8.09
C ALA A 117 -20.75 -13.59 8.84
N TYR A 118 -19.93 -13.45 9.89
CA TYR A 118 -19.30 -14.58 10.59
C TYR A 118 -19.99 -14.98 11.90
N GLY A 119 -20.98 -14.21 12.36
CA GLY A 119 -21.72 -14.45 13.60
C GLY A 119 -22.46 -13.20 14.08
N HIS A 120 -22.87 -13.18 15.35
CA HIS A 120 -23.52 -12.01 15.94
C HIS A 120 -22.50 -10.93 16.30
N ALA A 121 -22.36 -9.90 15.45
CA ALA A 121 -21.47 -8.77 15.72
C ALA A 121 -22.02 -7.88 16.84
N ARG A 122 -21.20 -7.58 17.84
CA ARG A 122 -21.52 -6.64 18.93
C ARG A 122 -20.47 -5.56 19.06
N LYS A 123 -20.89 -4.36 19.45
CA LYS A 123 -20.00 -3.25 19.78
C LYS A 123 -19.53 -3.40 21.22
N LEU A 124 -18.22 -3.41 21.45
CA LEU A 124 -17.60 -3.54 22.77
C LEU A 124 -17.24 -2.19 23.39
N ASP A 125 -16.66 -1.29 22.59
CA ASP A 125 -16.24 0.04 23.06
C ASP A 125 -16.41 1.09 21.96
N SER A 126 -16.50 2.36 22.38
CA SER A 126 -16.52 3.53 21.51
C SER A 126 -15.89 4.71 22.24
N ALA A 127 -14.60 4.92 22.04
CA ALA A 127 -13.85 6.04 22.60
C ALA A 127 -12.93 6.67 21.55
N ARG A 128 -12.49 7.92 21.76
CA ARG A 128 -11.47 8.60 20.92
C ARG A 128 -11.78 8.58 19.42
N HIS A 129 -13.06 8.80 19.07
CA HIS A 129 -13.57 8.71 17.70
C HIS A 129 -13.39 7.35 17.01
N CYS A 130 -13.08 6.30 17.77
CA CYS A 130 -12.93 4.91 17.32
C CYS A 130 -14.05 4.03 17.90
N GLN A 131 -14.21 2.84 17.32
CA GLN A 131 -15.10 1.78 17.81
C GLN A 131 -14.36 0.44 17.79
N LEU A 132 -14.70 -0.43 18.74
CA LEU A 132 -14.30 -1.83 18.77
C LEU A 132 -15.53 -2.71 18.64
N TRP A 133 -15.48 -3.63 17.68
CA TRP A 133 -16.52 -4.62 17.43
C TRP A 133 -15.96 -6.03 17.59
N GLN A 134 -16.81 -6.97 17.96
CA GLN A 134 -16.45 -8.37 18.18
C GLN A 134 -17.50 -9.29 17.58
N VAL A 135 -17.05 -10.44 17.10
CA VAL A 135 -17.88 -11.60 16.77
C VAL A 135 -17.22 -12.88 17.25
N SER A 136 -18.01 -13.78 17.83
CA SER A 136 -17.62 -15.19 17.94
C SER A 136 -17.91 -15.85 16.60
N VAL A 137 -16.88 -16.39 15.93
CA VAL A 137 -16.98 -16.93 14.57
C VAL A 137 -17.71 -18.27 14.61
N SER A 138 -19.04 -18.22 14.50
CA SER A 138 -19.90 -19.41 14.44
C SER A 138 -20.00 -19.99 13.03
N ARG A 139 -19.63 -19.20 12.01
CA ARG A 139 -19.63 -19.59 10.59
C ARG A 139 -18.26 -19.32 10.00
N ALA A 140 -17.32 -20.22 10.24
CA ALA A 140 -15.98 -20.13 9.64
C ALA A 140 -16.07 -20.38 8.13
N PRO A 141 -15.62 -19.43 7.28
CA PRO A 141 -15.56 -19.63 5.84
C PRO A 141 -14.38 -20.53 5.45
N ALA A 142 -14.35 -20.97 4.20
CA ALA A 142 -13.10 -21.45 3.60
C ALA A 142 -12.08 -20.29 3.50
N SER A 143 -10.80 -20.63 3.58
CA SER A 143 -9.71 -19.69 3.32
C SER A 143 -9.89 -19.05 1.94
N PRO A 144 -9.85 -17.72 1.81
CA PRO A 144 -10.00 -17.06 0.53
C PRO A 144 -8.78 -17.34 -0.36
N ASP A 145 -9.04 -17.55 -1.65
CA ASP A 145 -8.00 -17.47 -2.68
C ASP A 145 -7.78 -16.00 -3.06
N LEU A 146 -6.64 -15.44 -2.64
CA LEU A 146 -6.30 -14.04 -2.88
C LEU A 146 -6.17 -13.73 -4.38
N GLU A 147 -5.58 -14.64 -5.16
CA GLU A 147 -5.40 -14.44 -6.61
C GLU A 147 -6.74 -14.59 -7.34
N GLY A 148 -7.60 -15.51 -6.89
CA GLY A 148 -8.98 -15.63 -7.38
C GLY A 148 -9.85 -14.38 -7.13
N LEU A 149 -9.46 -13.50 -6.20
CA LEU A 149 -10.10 -12.21 -5.95
C LEU A 149 -9.49 -11.06 -6.77
N ALA A 150 -8.44 -11.32 -7.55
CA ALA A 150 -7.80 -10.30 -8.38
C ALA A 150 -8.75 -9.78 -9.47
N ARG A 151 -8.62 -8.50 -9.78
CA ARG A 151 -9.23 -7.90 -10.97
C ARG A 151 -8.24 -7.91 -12.11
N HIS A 152 -8.67 -8.47 -13.23
CA HIS A 152 -7.93 -8.47 -14.48
C HIS A 152 -8.55 -7.44 -15.42
N TYR A 153 -7.73 -6.59 -16.02
CA TYR A 153 -8.15 -5.70 -17.09
C TYR A 153 -7.01 -5.51 -18.09
N GLN A 154 -7.38 -5.14 -19.31
CA GLN A 154 -6.44 -4.94 -20.40
C GLN A 154 -6.37 -3.46 -20.75
N LEU A 155 -5.15 -2.92 -20.84
CA LEU A 155 -4.90 -1.56 -21.29
C LEU A 155 -4.45 -1.56 -22.73
N GLN A 156 -5.18 -0.85 -23.58
CA GLN A 156 -4.80 -0.66 -24.98
C GLN A 156 -3.73 0.43 -25.07
N LEU A 157 -2.47 0.04 -25.20
CA LEU A 157 -1.34 0.94 -25.39
C LEU A 157 -0.89 0.88 -26.86
N HIS A 158 -0.13 1.88 -27.29
CA HIS A 158 0.29 2.02 -28.69
C HIS A 158 1.22 0.88 -29.14
N ASP A 159 1.95 0.30 -28.19
CA ASP A 159 2.85 -0.85 -28.33
C ASP A 159 2.16 -2.19 -28.03
N GLY A 160 0.82 -2.22 -28.05
CA GLY A 160 0.01 -3.42 -27.82
C GLY A 160 -0.62 -3.49 -26.42
N PRO A 161 -1.58 -4.41 -26.24
CA PRO A 161 -2.30 -4.51 -24.99
C PRO A 161 -1.40 -4.91 -23.82
N LEU A 162 -1.62 -4.31 -22.65
CA LEU A 162 -0.97 -4.69 -21.39
C LEU A 162 -2.01 -5.35 -20.47
N GLN A 163 -1.72 -6.56 -19.99
CA GLN A 163 -2.55 -7.23 -18.99
C GLN A 163 -2.21 -6.69 -17.61
N VAL A 164 -3.21 -6.25 -16.84
CA VAL A 164 -3.00 -5.75 -15.48
C VAL A 164 -3.76 -6.63 -14.51
N VAL A 165 -3.07 -7.05 -13.45
CA VAL A 165 -3.63 -7.83 -12.34
C VAL A 165 -3.57 -6.98 -11.09
N SER A 166 -4.73 -6.73 -10.47
CA SER A 166 -4.84 -5.90 -9.28
C SER A 166 -5.51 -6.68 -8.15
N LEU A 167 -4.83 -6.83 -7.02
CA LEU A 167 -5.36 -7.43 -5.81
C LEU A 167 -6.23 -6.44 -5.01
N PRO A 168 -7.13 -6.92 -4.14
CA PRO A 168 -7.93 -6.07 -3.26
C PRO A 168 -7.07 -5.09 -2.45
N GLY A 169 -7.51 -3.83 -2.35
CA GLY A 169 -6.83 -2.79 -1.57
C GLY A 169 -5.81 -1.95 -2.32
N VAL A 170 -5.35 -2.40 -3.49
CA VAL A 170 -4.38 -1.65 -4.30
C VAL A 170 -5.01 -0.39 -4.90
N PHE A 171 -4.19 0.67 -5.04
CA PHE A 171 -4.63 1.92 -5.65
C PHE A 171 -5.26 1.70 -7.03
N SER A 172 -6.37 2.39 -7.29
CA SER A 172 -7.16 2.26 -8.51
C SER A 172 -7.58 0.82 -8.84
N HIS A 173 -7.85 -0.02 -7.82
CA HIS A 173 -8.20 -1.42 -8.00
C HIS A 173 -9.24 -1.64 -9.13
N GLY A 174 -8.86 -2.48 -10.10
CA GLY A 174 -9.69 -2.87 -11.25
C GLY A 174 -9.86 -1.82 -12.35
N ARG A 175 -9.15 -0.68 -12.33
CA ARG A 175 -9.21 0.34 -13.39
C ARG A 175 -7.92 1.15 -13.51
N LEU A 176 -7.71 1.77 -14.67
CA LEU A 176 -6.62 2.73 -14.85
C LEU A 176 -6.92 4.06 -14.13
N ASP A 177 -5.94 4.56 -13.38
CA ASP A 177 -5.98 5.91 -12.82
C ASP A 177 -5.74 6.96 -13.91
N ARG A 178 -6.41 8.12 -13.82
CA ARG A 178 -6.29 9.19 -14.81
C ARG A 178 -4.90 9.82 -14.83
N GLY A 179 -4.29 10.03 -13.67
CA GLY A 179 -2.92 10.54 -13.57
C GLY A 179 -1.93 9.56 -14.19
N THR A 180 -2.07 8.26 -13.89
CA THR A 180 -1.25 7.22 -14.54
C THR A 180 -1.47 7.20 -16.05
N ALA A 181 -2.71 7.30 -16.55
CA ALA A 181 -2.99 7.35 -17.99
C ALA A 181 -2.25 8.49 -18.69
N LEU A 182 -2.31 9.70 -18.12
CA LEU A 182 -1.58 10.84 -18.65
C LEU A 182 -0.07 10.63 -18.63
N LEU A 183 0.47 10.01 -17.56
CA LEU A 183 1.89 9.73 -17.43
C LEU A 183 2.38 8.69 -18.45
N LEU A 184 1.56 7.69 -18.80
CA LEU A 184 1.86 6.68 -19.83
C LEU A 184 2.06 7.30 -21.23
N ASP A 185 1.35 8.39 -21.53
CA ASP A 185 1.51 9.15 -22.78
C ASP A 185 2.81 9.96 -22.81
N GLN A 186 3.48 10.10 -21.67
CA GLN A 186 4.70 10.88 -21.51
C GLN A 186 5.84 9.96 -21.09
N LEU A 187 5.99 8.79 -21.73
CA LEU A 187 7.11 7.86 -21.47
C LEU A 187 8.16 7.84 -22.57
N ASP A 188 7.99 8.62 -23.63
CA ASP A 188 8.98 8.68 -24.70
C ASP A 188 10.25 9.38 -24.22
N GLY A 189 11.38 8.98 -24.82
CA GLY A 189 12.69 9.56 -24.55
C GLY A 189 13.20 9.34 -23.12
N MET A 190 12.87 8.20 -22.48
CA MET A 190 13.46 7.89 -21.17
C MET A 190 14.95 7.60 -21.29
N PRO A 191 15.76 8.02 -20.29
CA PRO A 191 17.18 7.78 -20.31
C PRO A 191 17.46 6.28 -20.18
N ALA A 192 18.52 5.82 -20.84
CA ALA A 192 19.00 4.45 -20.66
C ALA A 192 19.55 4.26 -19.24
N GLY A 193 19.36 3.07 -18.68
CA GLY A 193 19.93 2.69 -17.37
C GLY A 193 18.88 2.11 -16.43
N HIS A 194 18.97 2.50 -15.16
CA HIS A 194 18.09 1.98 -14.11
C HIS A 194 16.90 2.92 -13.87
N LEU A 195 15.70 2.44 -14.15
CA LEU A 195 14.44 3.17 -13.99
C LEU A 195 13.70 2.68 -12.74
N LEU A 196 13.15 3.60 -11.97
CA LEU A 196 12.30 3.32 -10.81
C LEU A 196 10.85 3.74 -11.06
N ASP A 197 9.92 2.82 -10.85
CA ASP A 197 8.50 3.10 -10.63
C ASP A 197 8.25 3.19 -9.12
N PHE A 198 8.14 4.42 -8.60
CA PHE A 198 7.98 4.72 -7.19
C PHE A 198 6.49 4.83 -6.82
N GLY A 199 6.03 3.97 -5.90
CA GLY A 199 4.60 3.81 -5.60
C GLY A 199 3.90 3.02 -6.71
N CYS A 200 4.46 1.87 -7.07
CA CYS A 200 4.11 1.16 -8.30
C CYS A 200 2.67 0.61 -8.34
N GLY A 201 1.99 0.43 -7.21
CA GLY A 201 0.61 -0.04 -7.17
C GLY A 201 0.44 -1.39 -7.85
N ALA A 202 -0.40 -1.45 -8.90
CA ALA A 202 -0.59 -2.67 -9.70
C ALA A 202 0.51 -2.92 -10.75
N GLY A 203 1.56 -2.09 -10.80
CA GLY A 203 2.73 -2.25 -11.66
C GLY A 203 2.53 -1.80 -13.10
N VAL A 204 1.50 -0.99 -13.38
CA VAL A 204 1.15 -0.51 -14.73
C VAL A 204 2.31 0.26 -15.37
N LEU A 205 2.89 1.19 -14.61
CA LEU A 205 3.96 2.06 -15.09
C LEU A 205 5.26 1.26 -15.28
N GLY A 206 5.69 0.52 -14.26
CA GLY A 206 6.87 -0.34 -14.32
C GLY A 206 6.81 -1.41 -15.42
N ALA A 207 5.67 -2.07 -15.61
CA ALA A 207 5.50 -3.04 -16.70
C ALA A 207 5.57 -2.37 -18.08
N THR A 208 4.95 -1.20 -18.24
CA THR A 208 5.04 -0.43 -19.49
C THR A 208 6.47 0.02 -19.78
N LEU A 209 7.19 0.51 -18.77
CA LEU A 209 8.61 0.88 -18.88
C LEU A 209 9.46 -0.32 -19.30
N LYS A 210 9.29 -1.47 -18.65
CA LYS A 210 10.07 -2.67 -18.96
C LYS A 210 9.82 -3.15 -20.39
N ARG A 211 8.58 -3.04 -20.88
CA ARG A 211 8.22 -3.41 -22.25
C ARG A 211 8.81 -2.46 -23.30
N ARG A 212 8.71 -1.15 -23.10
CA ARG A 212 9.21 -0.12 -24.04
C ARG A 212 10.74 0.00 -24.02
N TYR A 213 11.36 -0.28 -22.88
CA TYR A 213 12.81 -0.18 -22.67
C TYR A 213 13.37 -1.52 -22.18
N PRO A 214 13.39 -2.58 -23.03
CA PRO A 214 13.73 -3.94 -22.61
C PRO A 214 15.16 -4.08 -22.08
N HIS A 215 16.07 -3.22 -22.53
CA HIS A 215 17.47 -3.18 -22.08
C HIS A 215 17.68 -2.39 -20.77
N SER A 216 16.68 -1.62 -20.33
CA SER A 216 16.76 -0.91 -19.05
C SER A 216 16.52 -1.89 -17.89
N ARG A 217 17.23 -1.64 -16.78
CA ARG A 217 16.90 -2.24 -15.49
C ARG A 217 15.69 -1.48 -14.95
N VAL A 218 14.64 -2.18 -14.56
CA VAL A 218 13.44 -1.57 -13.98
C VAL A 218 13.25 -2.11 -12.57
N SER A 219 13.06 -1.22 -11.60
CA SER A 219 12.61 -1.56 -10.26
C SER A 219 11.25 -0.93 -10.00
N LEU A 220 10.37 -1.67 -9.34
CA LEU A 220 9.07 -1.25 -8.88
C LEU A 220 9.11 -1.24 -7.35
N LEU A 221 8.82 -0.11 -6.73
CA LEU A 221 8.86 0.05 -5.28
C LEU A 221 7.47 0.39 -4.77
N ASP A 222 7.00 -0.34 -3.77
CA ASP A 222 5.79 0.03 -3.02
C ASP A 222 5.92 -0.32 -1.55
N VAL A 223 5.17 0.39 -0.72
CA VAL A 223 5.09 0.14 0.71
C VAL A 223 4.07 -0.94 1.04
N ASP A 224 3.08 -1.14 0.16
CA ASP A 224 1.98 -2.09 0.36
C ASP A 224 2.31 -3.48 -0.23
N ALA A 225 2.20 -4.52 0.62
CA ALA A 225 2.39 -5.91 0.20
C ALA A 225 1.42 -6.33 -0.92
N PHE A 226 0.19 -5.81 -0.92
CA PHE A 226 -0.78 -6.13 -1.97
C PHE A 226 -0.42 -5.47 -3.31
N ALA A 227 0.17 -4.26 -3.29
CA ALA A 227 0.71 -3.60 -4.46
C ALA A 227 1.93 -4.35 -5.01
N VAL A 228 2.88 -4.71 -4.15
CA VAL A 228 4.04 -5.54 -4.53
C VAL A 228 3.61 -6.85 -5.17
N ALA A 229 2.64 -7.55 -4.58
CA ALA A 229 2.11 -8.79 -5.15
C ALA A 229 1.39 -8.56 -6.49
N SER A 230 0.56 -7.51 -6.60
CA SER A 230 -0.11 -7.13 -7.85
C SER A 230 0.88 -6.80 -8.96
N SER A 231 1.93 -6.06 -8.66
CA SER A 231 2.99 -5.71 -9.60
C SER A 231 3.71 -6.95 -10.13
N ARG A 232 3.99 -7.93 -9.27
CA ARG A 232 4.57 -9.24 -9.68
C ARG A 232 3.61 -10.00 -10.61
N LEU A 233 2.32 -10.04 -10.29
CA LEU A 233 1.31 -10.70 -11.13
C LEU A 233 1.15 -10.00 -12.49
N THR A 234 1.15 -8.66 -12.53
CA THR A 234 1.13 -7.89 -13.78
C THR A 234 2.37 -8.16 -14.62
N LEU A 235 3.57 -8.17 -14.04
CA LEU A 235 4.80 -8.51 -14.77
C LEU A 235 4.73 -9.93 -15.36
N ALA A 236 4.34 -10.91 -14.55
CA ALA A 236 4.20 -12.30 -14.98
C ALA A 236 3.16 -12.48 -16.10
N ALA A 237 2.01 -11.81 -16.01
CA ALA A 237 0.94 -11.86 -17.00
C ALA A 237 1.35 -11.31 -18.38
N ASN A 238 2.45 -10.56 -18.47
CA ASN A 238 3.00 -10.02 -19.72
C ASN A 238 4.35 -10.64 -20.10
N GLY A 239 4.83 -11.66 -19.38
CA GLY A 239 6.15 -12.27 -19.62
C GLY A 239 7.31 -11.29 -19.40
N LEU A 240 7.16 -10.35 -18.47
CA LEU A 240 8.16 -9.33 -18.16
C LEU A 240 8.88 -9.65 -16.85
N GLU A 241 10.17 -9.32 -16.79
CA GLU A 241 10.99 -9.43 -15.59
C GLU A 241 11.49 -8.06 -15.15
N ALA A 242 11.24 -7.72 -13.89
CA ALA A 242 11.71 -6.52 -13.24
C ALA A 242 11.86 -6.77 -11.72
N GLU A 243 12.66 -5.96 -11.06
CA GLU A 243 12.84 -6.05 -9.60
C GLU A 243 11.62 -5.43 -8.90
N VAL A 244 11.00 -6.14 -7.95
CA VAL A 244 9.88 -5.61 -7.17
C VAL A 244 10.24 -5.57 -5.69
N ILE A 245 10.30 -4.36 -5.14
CA ILE A 245 10.81 -4.03 -3.82
C ILE A 245 9.64 -3.65 -2.92
N ALA A 246 9.58 -4.26 -1.74
CA ALA A 246 8.72 -3.80 -0.64
C ALA A 246 9.54 -2.87 0.25
N GLY A 247 9.15 -1.61 0.38
CA GLY A 247 9.91 -0.63 1.14
C GLY A 247 9.14 0.67 1.35
N ASP A 248 9.55 1.44 2.37
CA ASP A 248 8.89 2.69 2.73
C ASP A 248 9.71 3.90 2.28
N GLY A 249 9.05 4.82 1.59
CA GLY A 249 9.67 6.04 1.11
C GLY A 249 10.82 5.83 0.11
N ILE A 250 11.45 6.94 -0.23
CA ILE A 250 12.58 6.99 -1.17
C ILE A 250 13.86 6.36 -0.59
N ASP A 251 14.00 6.30 0.74
CA ASP A 251 15.15 5.66 1.40
C ASP A 251 15.26 4.16 1.08
N ALA A 252 14.16 3.49 0.72
CA ALA A 252 14.16 2.09 0.27
C ALA A 252 14.50 1.90 -1.22
N ALA A 253 14.64 3.00 -1.97
CA ALA A 253 14.93 2.93 -3.40
C ALA A 253 16.41 2.65 -3.70
N PRO A 254 16.73 2.03 -4.85
CA PRO A 254 18.10 1.92 -5.32
C PRO A 254 18.77 3.30 -5.54
N SER A 255 20.10 3.33 -5.56
CA SER A 255 20.89 4.50 -5.96
C SER A 255 21.38 4.38 -7.40
N GLY A 256 21.84 5.49 -7.99
CA GLY A 256 22.34 5.51 -9.37
C GLY A 256 21.25 5.41 -10.43
N LEU A 257 20.02 5.83 -10.10
CA LEU A 257 18.87 5.76 -10.99
C LEU A 257 19.01 6.73 -12.17
N ALA A 258 18.77 6.23 -13.37
CA ALA A 258 18.66 7.05 -14.57
C ALA A 258 17.34 7.85 -14.58
N ALA A 259 16.25 7.26 -14.07
CA ALA A 259 15.02 7.99 -13.83
C ALA A 259 14.21 7.45 -12.65
N ILE A 260 13.46 8.35 -12.02
CA ILE A 260 12.39 8.05 -11.07
C ILE A 260 11.08 8.52 -11.69
N LEU A 261 10.12 7.61 -11.80
CA LEU A 261 8.76 7.92 -12.20
C LEU A 261 7.80 7.66 -11.05
N SER A 262 6.78 8.50 -10.90
CA SER A 262 5.78 8.29 -9.84
C SER A 262 4.42 8.90 -10.16
N ASN A 263 3.37 8.23 -9.69
CA ASN A 263 2.04 8.78 -9.47
C ASN A 263 1.69 8.63 -7.97
N PRO A 264 2.13 9.57 -7.10
CA PRO A 264 1.89 9.45 -5.68
C PRO A 264 0.40 9.48 -5.34
N PRO A 265 -0.04 8.81 -4.27
CA PRO A 265 -1.43 8.85 -3.85
C PRO A 265 -1.84 10.26 -3.39
N PHE A 266 -2.88 10.82 -4.03
CA PHE A 266 -3.46 12.10 -3.64
C PHE A 266 -4.77 11.90 -2.89
N HIS A 267 -4.74 12.06 -1.57
CA HIS A 267 -5.96 12.17 -0.78
C HIS A 267 -6.04 13.54 -0.13
N GLN A 268 -7.11 14.27 -0.46
CA GLN A 268 -7.51 15.50 0.22
C GLN A 268 -7.82 15.15 1.69
N GLY A 269 -6.82 15.25 2.58
CA GLY A 269 -7.03 15.15 4.03
C GLY A 269 -6.08 14.26 4.82
N VAL A 270 -5.02 13.69 4.24
CA VAL A 270 -4.02 12.92 5.00
C VAL A 270 -2.66 13.61 4.86
N HIS A 271 -2.23 14.33 5.90
CA HIS A 271 -0.90 14.96 5.98
C HIS A 271 0.23 14.00 5.57
N THR A 272 0.09 12.71 5.89
CA THR A 272 1.04 11.65 5.61
C THR A 272 1.28 11.40 4.10
N SER A 273 0.25 11.53 3.24
CA SER A 273 0.42 11.34 1.79
C SER A 273 1.24 12.46 1.15
N TYR A 274 1.07 13.70 1.64
CA TYR A 274 1.89 14.83 1.22
C TYR A 274 3.34 14.67 1.68
N GLN A 275 3.54 14.23 2.92
CA GLN A 275 4.89 14.01 3.46
C GLN A 275 5.70 13.01 2.64
N ALA A 276 5.11 11.87 2.24
CA ALA A 276 5.81 10.89 1.42
C ALA A 276 6.25 11.46 0.06
N THR A 277 5.37 12.23 -0.59
CA THR A 277 5.71 12.88 -1.88
C THR A 277 6.75 13.98 -1.70
N GLU A 278 6.64 14.79 -0.65
CA GLU A 278 7.63 15.82 -0.35
C GLU A 278 9.00 15.22 -0.02
N GLN A 279 9.05 14.13 0.74
CA GLN A 279 10.30 13.40 1.03
C GLN A 279 10.93 12.86 -0.25
N LEU A 280 10.13 12.22 -1.12
CA LEU A 280 10.58 11.83 -2.46
C LEU A 280 11.24 13.01 -3.18
N LEU A 281 10.56 14.16 -3.26
CA LEU A 281 11.09 15.35 -3.95
C LEU A 281 12.37 15.90 -3.31
N ARG A 282 12.47 15.87 -1.98
CA ARG A 282 13.65 16.36 -1.24
C ARG A 282 14.88 15.46 -1.40
N GLN A 283 14.68 14.14 -1.50
CA GLN A 283 15.76 13.15 -1.48
C GLN A 283 16.02 12.50 -2.84
N ALA A 284 15.18 12.70 -3.86
CA ALA A 284 15.35 12.11 -5.20
C ALA A 284 16.76 12.32 -5.79
N ALA A 285 17.37 13.49 -5.55
CA ALA A 285 18.72 13.78 -6.01
C ALA A 285 19.79 12.83 -5.44
N GLN A 286 19.56 12.25 -4.27
CA GLN A 286 20.50 11.30 -3.64
C GLN A 286 20.46 9.93 -4.32
N HIS A 287 19.33 9.59 -4.96
CA HIS A 287 19.10 8.30 -5.62
C HIS A 287 19.31 8.37 -7.14
N LEU A 288 19.05 9.51 -7.77
CA LEU A 288 19.33 9.72 -9.20
C LEU A 288 20.84 9.78 -9.46
N GLN A 289 21.33 9.37 -10.62
CA GLN A 289 22.68 9.72 -11.09
C GLN A 289 22.73 11.18 -11.56
N PRO A 290 23.92 11.83 -11.67
CA PRO A 290 24.03 13.13 -12.33
C PRO A 290 23.42 13.08 -13.74
N GLY A 291 22.55 14.05 -14.08
CA GLY A 291 21.77 14.03 -15.31
C GLY A 291 20.56 13.09 -15.31
N GLY A 292 20.28 12.39 -14.20
CA GLY A 292 19.10 11.54 -14.03
C GLY A 292 17.80 12.34 -13.92
N GLU A 293 16.68 11.70 -14.27
CA GLU A 293 15.39 12.36 -14.43
C GLU A 293 14.36 12.01 -13.35
N LEU A 294 13.64 13.00 -12.83
CA LEU A 294 12.36 12.79 -12.15
C LEU A 294 11.22 13.09 -13.13
N ARG A 295 10.27 12.17 -13.28
CA ARG A 295 9.01 12.37 -14.02
C ARG A 295 7.81 12.06 -13.12
N LEU A 296 7.04 13.07 -12.76
CA LEU A 296 6.01 12.99 -11.72
C LEU A 296 4.67 13.48 -12.25
N VAL A 297 3.59 12.71 -12.05
CA VAL A 297 2.23 13.24 -12.24
C VAL A 297 1.64 13.68 -10.90
N ALA A 298 0.97 14.83 -10.87
CA ALA A 298 0.29 15.33 -9.69
C ALA A 298 -0.94 16.17 -10.02
N ASN A 299 -1.87 16.30 -9.08
CA ASN A 299 -3.00 17.23 -9.25
C ASN A 299 -2.50 18.68 -9.43
N SER A 300 -3.07 19.41 -10.39
CA SER A 300 -2.60 20.74 -10.81
C SER A 300 -2.63 21.81 -9.71
N PHE A 301 -3.43 21.62 -8.65
CA PHE A 301 -3.49 22.53 -7.50
C PHE A 301 -2.31 22.39 -6.53
N LEU A 302 -1.53 21.31 -6.63
CA LEU A 302 -0.37 21.06 -5.76
C LEU A 302 0.84 21.87 -6.23
N LYS A 303 1.48 22.55 -5.28
CA LYS A 303 2.61 23.45 -5.54
C LYS A 303 3.95 22.72 -5.46
N TYR A 304 4.13 21.67 -6.25
CA TYR A 304 5.41 20.92 -6.30
C TYR A 304 6.57 21.60 -7.05
N PRO A 305 6.37 22.48 -8.08
CA PRO A 305 7.51 23.05 -8.80
C PRO A 305 8.56 23.73 -7.92
N PRO A 306 8.22 24.58 -6.92
CA PRO A 306 9.23 25.16 -6.04
C PRO A 306 10.06 24.13 -5.29
N LEU A 307 9.43 23.03 -4.85
CA LEU A 307 10.12 21.97 -4.12
C LEU A 307 11.04 21.14 -5.05
N ILE A 308 10.58 20.85 -6.27
CA ILE A 308 11.38 20.19 -7.31
C ILE A 308 12.59 21.06 -7.67
N GLU A 309 12.38 22.36 -7.89
CA GLU A 309 13.43 23.30 -8.27
C GLU A 309 14.49 23.48 -7.19
N GLN A 310 14.07 23.46 -5.92
CA GLN A 310 14.96 23.54 -4.78
C GLN A 310 15.92 22.33 -4.69
N HIS A 311 15.48 21.13 -5.07
CA HIS A 311 16.22 19.89 -4.79
C HIS A 311 16.81 19.18 -6.00
N LEU A 312 16.28 19.37 -7.20
CA LEU A 312 16.74 18.69 -8.42
C LEU A 312 17.29 19.66 -9.47
N GLY A 313 16.56 20.73 -9.75
CA GLY A 313 16.85 21.67 -10.83
C GLY A 313 15.58 22.12 -11.54
N SER A 314 15.72 22.75 -12.71
CA SER A 314 14.57 23.35 -13.43
C SER A 314 13.44 22.34 -13.63
N CYS A 315 12.23 22.74 -13.22
CA CYS A 315 11.03 21.92 -13.34
C CYS A 315 10.25 22.31 -14.59
N GLN A 316 10.19 21.40 -15.56
CA GLN A 316 9.40 21.53 -16.78
C GLN A 316 8.02 20.89 -16.59
N THR A 317 6.96 21.54 -17.07
CA THR A 317 5.64 20.91 -17.21
C THR A 317 5.53 20.31 -18.61
N LEU A 318 5.45 18.97 -18.71
CA LEU A 318 5.30 18.25 -19.98
C LEU A 318 3.84 18.24 -20.49
N LYS A 319 2.88 18.15 -19.56
CA LYS A 319 1.44 18.11 -19.85
C LYS A 319 0.67 18.76 -18.71
N ASP A 320 -0.40 19.49 -19.03
CA ASP A 320 -1.41 19.99 -18.08
C ASP A 320 -2.78 19.64 -18.67
N ALA A 321 -3.44 18.63 -18.10
CA ALA A 321 -4.67 18.07 -18.63
C ALA A 321 -5.49 17.39 -17.53
N GLU A 322 -6.81 17.47 -17.63
CA GLU A 322 -7.77 16.75 -16.76
C GLU A 322 -7.58 16.99 -15.25
N GLY A 323 -7.03 18.16 -14.88
CA GLY A 323 -6.75 18.50 -13.48
C GLY A 323 -5.43 17.94 -12.94
N PHE A 324 -4.59 17.37 -13.82
CA PHE A 324 -3.25 16.89 -13.50
C PHE A 324 -2.16 17.61 -14.30
N ARG A 325 -0.96 17.68 -13.73
CA ARG A 325 0.27 18.11 -14.37
C ARG A 325 1.31 17.01 -14.34
N ILE A 326 2.06 16.90 -15.42
CA ILE A 326 3.24 16.03 -15.51
C ILE A 326 4.47 16.92 -15.44
N TYR A 327 5.23 16.75 -14.38
CA TYR A 327 6.48 17.46 -14.13
C TYR A 327 7.66 16.61 -14.56
N ARG A 328 8.68 17.26 -15.11
CA ARG A 328 9.98 16.71 -15.44
C ARG A 328 11.08 17.58 -14.85
N ALA A 329 12.05 16.98 -14.18
CA ALA A 329 13.24 17.67 -13.72
C ALA A 329 14.47 16.78 -13.87
N ILE A 330 15.62 17.39 -14.15
CA ILE A 330 16.91 16.71 -14.28
C ILE A 330 17.79 17.08 -13.11
N ARG A 331 18.38 16.06 -12.46
CA ARG A 331 19.38 16.25 -11.42
C ARG A 331 20.60 16.96 -12.00
N ARG A 332 20.91 18.14 -11.46
CA ARG A 332 22.14 18.89 -11.74
C ARG A 332 23.39 18.23 -11.15
#